data_AF-A0A965J5G7-F1
#
_entry.id   AF-A0A965J5G7-F1
#
_cell.length_a   1.000
_cell.length_b   1.000
_cell.length_c   1.000
_cell.angle_alpha   90.00
_cell.angle_beta   90.00
_cell.angle_gamma   90.00
#
_symmetry.space_group_name_H-M   'P 1'
#
loop_
_entity.id
_entity.type
_entity.pdbx_description
1 polymer ?
#
loop_
_entity_poly.entity_id
_entity_poly.type
_entity_poly.pdbx_seq_one_letter_code
_entity_poly.pdbx_strand_id
1 'polypeptide(L)' 'TLAIAVGEETETVESVAEPFLVRNGFMARTPRGRIATALGWEHVGRTPPAGIATLFDTPAPDA' A
#
# COMPACT_ATOMS: atom_id res chain seq x y z
N THR A 1 4.28 -13.73 7.59
CA THR A 1 3.60 -12.42 7.70
C THR A 1 4.49 -11.36 7.05
N LEU A 2 3.98 -10.15 6.75
CA LEU A 2 4.78 -9.11 6.08
C LEU A 2 6.09 -8.82 6.81
N ALA A 3 6.04 -8.70 8.14
CA ALA A 3 7.22 -8.49 8.99
C ALA A 3 8.30 -9.57 8.80
N ILE A 4 7.92 -10.85 8.78
CA ILE A 4 8.85 -11.97 8.50
C ILE A 4 9.48 -11.84 7.11
N ALA A 5 8.71 -11.41 6.10
CA ALA A 5 9.23 -11.30 4.74
C ALA A 5 10.27 -10.19 4.57
N VAL A 6 10.21 -9.14 5.40
CA VAL A 6 11.17 -8.04 5.40
C VAL A 6 12.25 -8.16 6.48
N GLY A 7 12.18 -9.19 7.33
CA GLY A 7 13.15 -9.41 8.40
C GLY A 7 13.02 -8.46 9.60
N GLU A 8 11.85 -7.85 9.78
CA GLU A 8 11.60 -6.85 10.82
C GLU A 8 10.64 -7.36 11.90
N GLU A 9 10.62 -6.67 13.04
CA GLU A 9 9.60 -6.88 14.07
C GLU A 9 8.23 -6.34 13.61
N THR A 10 7.17 -7.05 13.99
CA THR A 10 5.79 -6.64 13.65
C THR A 10 5.47 -5.23 14.16
N GLU A 11 5.86 -4.91 15.39
CA GLU A 11 5.64 -3.59 15.98
C GLU A 11 6.35 -2.48 15.19
N THR A 12 7.59 -2.72 14.74
CA THR A 12 8.33 -1.76 13.91
C THR A 12 7.63 -1.50 12.58
N VAL A 13 7.19 -2.56 11.90
CA VAL A 13 6.44 -2.41 10.63
C VAL A 13 5.16 -1.61 10.86
N GLU A 14 4.41 -1.91 11.92
CA GLU A 14 3.11 -1.30 12.19
C GLU A 14 3.17 0.14 12.71
N SER A 15 4.17 0.46 13.53
CA SER A 15 4.30 1.77 14.18
C SER A 15 5.18 2.75 13.42
N VAL A 16 6.10 2.27 12.58
CA VAL A 16 7.07 3.11 11.86
C VAL A 16 6.79 3.12 10.36
N ALA A 17 6.78 1.94 9.71
CA ALA A 17 6.72 1.86 8.26
C ALA A 17 5.33 2.16 7.70
N GLU A 18 4.30 1.52 8.26
CA GLU A 18 2.93 1.62 7.75
C GLU A 18 2.34 3.04 7.80
N PRO A 19 2.51 3.85 8.86
CA PRO A 19 1.98 5.21 8.89
C PRO A 19 2.49 6.06 7.72
N PHE A 20 3.76 5.92 7.36
CA PHE A 20 4.35 6.62 6.22
C PHE A 20 3.74 6.12 4.90
N LEU A 21 3.69 4.80 4.69
CA LEU A 21 3.21 4.21 3.45
C LEU A 21 1.73 4.49 3.20
N VAL A 22 0.91 4.47 4.25
CA VAL A 22 -0.52 4.80 4.16
C VAL A 22 -0.71 6.29 3.90
N ARG A 23 0.01 7.16 4.61
CA ARG A 23 -0.15 8.62 4.46
C ARG A 23 0.26 9.13 3.07
N ASN A 24 1.28 8.52 2.47
CA ASN A 24 1.72 8.86 1.12
C ASN A 24 0.93 8.11 0.02
N GLY A 25 -0.05 7.28 0.39
CA GLY A 25 -0.90 6.57 -0.56
C GLY A 25 -0.21 5.41 -1.27
N PHE A 26 0.90 4.87 -0.74
CA PHE A 26 1.61 3.70 -1.31
C PHE A 26 1.01 2.35 -0.89
N MET A 27 0.33 2.31 0.25
CA MET A 27 -0.30 1.10 0.80
C MET A 27 -1.68 1.42 1.36
N ALA A 28 -2.61 0.47 1.29
CA ALA A 28 -3.88 0.49 2.04
C ALA A 28 -4.00 -0.70 2.99
N ARG A 29 -4.72 -0.49 4.11
CA ARG A 29 -5.16 -1.56 5.03
C ARG A 29 -6.57 -2.01 4.64
N THR A 30 -6.80 -3.31 4.59
CA THR A 30 -8.12 -3.92 4.29
C THR A 30 -8.44 -5.00 5.31
N PRO A 31 -9.70 -5.48 5.40
CA PRO A 31 -10.05 -6.61 6.27
C PRO A 31 -9.27 -7.89 5.95
N ARG A 32 -8.77 -8.04 4.72
CA ARG A 32 -7.98 -9.19 4.27
C ARG A 32 -6.48 -9.00 4.44
N GLY A 33 -6.03 -7.84 4.91
CA GLY A 33 -4.63 -7.50 5.10
C GLY A 33 -4.18 -6.26 4.35
N ARG A 34 -2.87 -6.14 4.15
CA ARG A 34 -2.22 -4.99 3.52
C ARG A 34 -2.06 -5.21 2.03
N ILE A 35 -2.23 -4.15 1.26
CA ILE A 35 -2.07 -4.17 -0.21
C ILE A 35 -1.29 -2.94 -0.65
N ALA A 36 -0.46 -3.09 -1.69
CA ALA A 36 0.13 -1.95 -2.38
C ALA A 36 -0.91 -1.31 -3.31
N THR A 37 -0.99 0.02 -3.28
CA THR A 37 -1.83 0.80 -4.21
C THR A 37 -1.17 0.89 -5.57
N ALA A 38 -1.87 1.40 -6.59
CA ALA A 38 -1.27 1.69 -7.90
C ALA A 38 -0.01 2.56 -7.78
N LEU A 39 -0.08 3.64 -7.00
CA LEU A 39 1.06 4.51 -6.71
C LEU A 39 2.22 3.74 -6.06
N GLY A 40 1.94 2.82 -5.14
CA GLY A 40 2.97 1.97 -4.52
C GLY A 40 3.68 1.04 -5.51
N TRP A 41 2.92 0.45 -6.45
CA TRP A 41 3.47 -0.37 -7.54
C TRP A 41 4.37 0.44 -8.47
N GLU A 42 3.90 1.62 -8.88
CA GLU A 42 4.65 2.52 -9.76
C GLU A 42 5.92 3.04 -9.10
N HIS A 43 5.88 3.39 -7.81
CA HIS A 43 7.04 3.87 -7.06
C HIS A 43 8.19 2.86 -7.04
N VAL A 44 7.89 1.56 -7.02
CA VAL A 44 8.90 0.49 -7.08
C VAL A 44 9.19 0.01 -8.50
N GLY A 45 8.73 0.74 -9.53
CA GLY A 45 8.97 0.45 -10.94
C GLY A 45 8.28 -0.82 -11.45
N ARG A 46 7.12 -1.18 -10.87
CA ARG A 46 6.36 -2.38 -11.27
C ARG A 46 4.96 -2.00 -11.77
N THR A 47 4.43 -2.82 -12.67
CA THR A 47 3.07 -2.66 -13.17
C THR A 47 2.05 -3.21 -12.16
N PRO A 48 1.04 -2.42 -11.75
CA PRO A 48 -0.01 -2.92 -10.87
C PRO A 48 -0.85 -4.01 -11.58
N PRO A 49 -1.32 -5.03 -10.85
CA PRO A 49 -2.18 -6.07 -11.43
C PRO A 49 -3.54 -5.49 -11.85
N ALA A 50 -4.10 -6.04 -12.94
CA ALA A 50 -5.41 -5.67 -13.46
C ALA A 50 -6.48 -5.86 -12.36
N GLY A 51 -7.01 -4.76 -11.84
CA GLY A 51 -7.99 -4.72 -10.74
C GLY A 51 -7.55 -3.93 -9.50
N ILE A 52 -6.24 -3.66 -9.32
CA ILE A 52 -5.75 -2.76 -8.25
C ILE A 52 -5.79 -1.28 -8.68
N ALA A 53 -5.64 -1.02 -9.99
CA ALA A 53 -5.53 0.31 -10.57
C ALA A 53 -6.76 1.24 -10.35
N THR A 54 -7.88 0.72 -9.83
CA THR A 54 -9.13 1.50 -9.74
C THR A 54 -9.87 1.36 -8.41
N LEU A 55 -9.38 0.51 -7.48
CA LEU A 55 -10.14 0.20 -6.25
C LEU A 55 -9.91 1.22 -5.12
N PHE A 56 -8.79 1.95 -5.16
CA PHE A 56 -8.40 2.93 -4.13
C PHE A 56 -8.09 4.33 -4.69
N ASP A 57 -8.25 4.52 -5.99
CA ASP A 57 -8.26 5.87 -6.57
C ASP A 57 -9.65 6.46 -6.38
N THR A 58 -9.75 7.43 -5.48
CA THR A 58 -10.89 8.34 -5.44
C THR A 58 -11.01 9.02 -6.81
N PRO A 59 -12.20 9.11 -7.41
CA PRO A 59 -12.36 9.87 -8.65
C PRO A 59 -11.87 11.30 -8.42
N ALA A 60 -11.14 11.84 -9.41
CA ALA A 60 -10.68 13.22 -9.43
C ALA A 60 -11.80 14.18 -8.98
N PRO A 61 -11.51 15.20 -8.16
CA PRO A 61 -12.47 16.27 -7.98
C PRO A 61 -12.61 16.98 -9.34
N ASP A 62 -13.85 17.14 -9.78
CA ASP A 62 -14.30 17.87 -10.97
C ASP A 62 -14.49 17.03 -12.25
N ALA A 63 -15.69 16.48 -12.38
CA ALA A 63 -16.44 16.38 -13.63
C ALA A 63 -17.73 17.20 -13.50
#